data_AF-A0A365T417-F1
#
_entry.id   AF-A0A365T417-F1
#
_cell.length_a   1.000
_cell.length_b   1.000
_cell.length_c   1.000
_cell.angle_alpha   90.00
_cell.angle_beta   90.00
_cell.angle_gamma   90.00
#
_symmetry.space_group_name_H-M   'P 1'
#
loop_
_entity.id
_entity.type
_entity.pdbx_description
1 polymer ?
#
loop_
_entity_poly.entity_id
_entity_poly.type
_entity_poly.pdbx_seq_one_letter_code
_entity_poly.pdbx_strand_id
1 'polypeptide(L)' 'MSFTDPIFTILSFLVGGLICLLSGSLTLLTLLVNPEGANAEFVILISLIAFGFGAATVQITVGPVQNCLNAIGLM' A
#
# COMPACT_ATOMS: atom_id res chain seq x y z
N MET A 1 2.71 6.85 -18.98
CA MET A 1 2.17 7.90 -18.08
C MET A 1 3.31 8.31 -17.15
N SER A 2 3.52 9.60 -16.96
CA SER A 2 4.67 10.15 -16.19
C SER A 2 4.27 10.41 -14.74
N PHE A 3 5.22 10.39 -13.81
CA PHE A 3 5.05 10.86 -12.42
C PHE A 3 4.71 12.37 -12.30
N THR A 4 4.72 13.08 -13.42
CA THR A 4 4.25 14.46 -13.52
C THR A 4 2.73 14.54 -13.64
N ASP A 5 2.05 13.44 -13.99
CA ASP A 5 0.60 13.40 -14.06
C ASP A 5 0.01 13.29 -12.64
N PRO A 6 -0.77 14.29 -12.19
CA PRO A 6 -1.25 14.35 -10.81
C PRO A 6 -2.24 13.23 -10.50
N ILE A 7 -3.09 12.86 -11.48
CA ILE A 7 -4.10 11.81 -11.30
C ILE A 7 -3.40 10.46 -11.18
N PHE A 8 -2.46 10.16 -12.06
CA PHE A 8 -1.66 8.93 -12.04
C PHE A 8 -0.92 8.79 -10.72
N THR A 9 -0.34 9.88 -10.21
CA THR A 9 0.47 9.83 -8.97
C THR A 9 -0.40 9.67 -7.72
N ILE A 10 -1.53 10.38 -7.64
CA ILE A 10 -2.49 10.22 -6.53
C ILE A 10 -3.10 8.81 -6.55
N LEU A 11 -3.49 8.29 -7.70
CA LEU A 11 -4.02 6.93 -7.82
C LEU A 11 -2.96 5.90 -7.45
N SER A 12 -1.70 6.08 -7.88
CA SER A 12 -0.61 5.17 -7.52
C SER A 12 -0.35 5.16 -6.01
N PHE A 13 -0.37 6.33 -5.36
CA PHE A 13 -0.29 6.44 -3.91
C PHE A 13 -1.45 5.72 -3.21
N LEU A 14 -2.68 5.94 -3.69
CA LEU A 14 -3.88 5.33 -3.12
C LEU A 14 -3.87 3.81 -3.28
N VAL A 15 -3.46 3.31 -4.45
CA VAL A 15 -3.30 1.87 -4.71
C VAL A 15 -2.22 1.27 -3.81
N GLY A 16 -1.07 1.93 -3.67
CA GLY A 16 -0.02 1.50 -2.74
C GLY A 16 -0.53 1.39 -1.30
N GLY A 17 -1.26 2.41 -0.83
CA GLY A 17 -1.88 2.41 0.50
C GLY A 17 -2.93 1.32 0.66
N LEU A 18 -3.77 1.09 -0.35
CA LEU A 18 -4.78 0.03 -0.35
C LEU A 18 -4.12 -1.36 -0.26
N ILE A 19 -3.04 -1.59 -1.01
CA ILE A 19 -2.27 -2.84 -0.95
C ILE A 19 -1.72 -3.05 0.47
N CYS A 20 -1.13 -2.03 1.08
CA CYS A 20 -0.68 -2.11 2.47
C CYS A 20 -1.81 -2.45 3.43
N LEU A 21 -2.97 -1.79 3.29
CA LEU A 21 -4.10 -1.97 4.20
C LEU A 21 -4.69 -3.39 4.08
N LEU A 22 -4.93 -3.86 2.86
CA LEU A 22 -5.46 -5.20 2.61
C LEU A 22 -4.49 -6.29 3.06
N SER A 23 -3.21 -6.16 2.70
CA SER A 23 -2.18 -7.12 3.09
C SER A 23 -1.97 -7.16 4.61
N GLY A 24 -1.85 -5.99 5.25
CA GLY A 24 -1.72 -5.90 6.70
C GLY A 24 -2.92 -6.52 7.41
N SER A 25 -4.13 -6.24 6.90
CA SER A 25 -5.36 -6.83 7.43
C SER A 25 -5.38 -8.35 7.29
N LEU A 26 -5.00 -8.89 6.13
CA LEU A 26 -4.92 -10.34 5.89
C LEU A 26 -3.92 -11.00 6.84
N THR A 27 -2.73 -10.42 6.98
CA THR A 27 -1.69 -10.91 7.90
C THR A 27 -2.22 -10.98 9.33
N LEU A 28 -2.86 -9.89 9.78
CA LEU A 28 -3.38 -9.78 11.15
C LEU A 28 -4.57 -10.73 11.37
N LEU A 29 -5.46 -10.87 10.39
CA LEU A 29 -6.60 -11.77 10.43
C LEU A 29 -6.16 -13.24 10.46
N THR A 30 -5.16 -13.62 9.65
CA THR A 30 -4.58 -14.96 9.64
C THR A 30 -3.95 -15.30 11.00
N LEU A 31 -3.23 -14.35 11.59
CA LEU A 31 -2.61 -14.53 12.91
C LEU A 31 -3.63 -14.62 14.05
N LEU A 32 -4.75 -13.90 13.96
CA LEU A 32 -5.80 -13.90 14.98
C LEU A 32 -6.73 -15.13 14.91
N VAL A 33 -7.08 -15.57 13.70
CA VAL A 33 -8.14 -16.58 13.50
C VAL A 33 -7.58 -18.00 13.45
N ASN A 34 -6.48 -18.23 12.73
CA ASN A 34 -5.93 -19.57 12.59
C ASN A 34 -4.44 -19.55 12.21
N PRO A 35 -3.54 -19.25 13.17
CA PRO A 35 -2.12 -19.15 12.92
C PRO A 35 -1.47 -20.50 12.54
N GLU A 36 -2.10 -21.63 12.88
CA GLU A 36 -1.62 -22.99 12.60
C GLU A 36 -2.33 -23.64 11.40
N GLY A 37 -3.09 -22.87 10.63
CA GLY A 37 -3.71 -23.36 9.41
C GLY A 37 -2.66 -23.83 8.41
N ALA A 38 -2.95 -24.91 7.66
CA ALA A 38 -2.00 -25.52 6.72
C ALA A 38 -1.40 -24.54 5.67
N ASN A 39 -2.04 -23.39 5.45
CA ASN A 39 -1.60 -22.35 4.53
C ASN A 39 -1.28 -21.00 5.21
N ALA A 40 -1.33 -20.93 6.55
CA ALA A 40 -1.22 -19.68 7.28
C ALA A 40 0.15 -19.00 7.07
N GLU A 41 1.24 -19.78 7.13
CA GLU A 41 2.60 -19.27 6.89
C GLU A 41 2.77 -18.70 5.48
N PHE A 42 2.21 -19.39 4.46
CA PHE A 42 2.27 -18.92 3.08
C PHE A 42 1.47 -17.62 2.89
N VAL A 43 0.28 -17.53 3.47
CA VAL A 43 -0.56 -16.33 3.42
C VAL A 43 0.12 -15.16 4.09
N ILE A 44 0.76 -15.37 5.25
CA ILE A 44 1.53 -14.34 5.97
C ILE A 44 2.70 -13.87 5.11
N LEU A 45 3.49 -14.78 4.52
CA LEU A 45 4.64 -14.41 3.69
C LEU A 45 4.23 -13.61 2.44
N ILE A 46 3.23 -14.07 1.69
CA ILE A 46 2.75 -13.37 0.50
C ILE A 46 2.16 -12.01 0.86
N SER A 47 1.42 -11.94 1.96
CA SER A 47 0.90 -10.67 2.46
C SER A 47 2.08 -9.73 2.76
N LEU A 48 3.08 -10.14 3.53
CA LEU A 48 4.20 -9.28 3.89
C LEU A 48 4.99 -8.76 2.67
N ILE A 49 5.14 -9.59 1.63
CA ILE A 49 5.71 -9.15 0.34
C ILE A 49 4.83 -8.07 -0.33
N ALA A 50 3.52 -8.31 -0.41
CA ALA A 50 2.58 -7.34 -0.95
C ALA A 50 2.58 -6.04 -0.13
N PHE A 51 2.70 -6.12 1.19
CA PHE A 51 2.80 -4.96 2.08
C PHE A 51 4.05 -4.13 1.75
N GLY A 52 5.20 -4.77 1.60
CA GLY A 52 6.44 -4.10 1.23
C GLY A 52 6.35 -3.41 -0.13
N PHE A 53 5.70 -4.04 -1.12
CA PHE A 53 5.45 -3.43 -2.42
C PHE A 53 4.53 -2.20 -2.33
N GLY A 54 3.43 -2.30 -1.57
CA GLY A 54 2.54 -1.17 -1.31
C GLY A 54 3.28 -0.01 -0.64
N ALA A 55 4.12 -0.31 0.36
CA ALA A 55 4.87 0.68 1.12
C ALA A 55 5.92 1.38 0.24
N ALA A 56 6.62 0.64 -0.61
CA ALA A 56 7.55 1.21 -1.58
C ALA A 56 6.83 2.12 -2.59
N THR A 57 5.63 1.72 -3.04
CA THR A 57 4.80 2.53 -3.94
C THR A 57 4.37 3.84 -3.29
N VAL A 58 3.90 3.78 -2.03
CA VAL A 58 3.57 4.97 -1.22
C VAL A 58 4.78 5.87 -1.04
N GLN A 59 5.95 5.30 -0.71
CA GLN A 59 7.19 6.04 -0.49
C GLN A 59 7.64 6.82 -1.73
N ILE A 60 7.51 6.25 -2.92
CA ILE A 60 7.89 6.92 -4.19
C ILE A 60 6.87 8.01 -4.58
N THR A 61 5.61 7.84 -4.20
CA THR A 61 4.51 8.70 -4.65
C THR A 61 4.16 9.81 -3.66
N VAL A 62 4.58 9.72 -2.39
CA VAL A 62 4.25 10.71 -1.35
C VAL A 62 4.73 12.12 -1.66
N GLY A 63 5.96 12.28 -2.16
CA GLY A 63 6.52 13.59 -2.49
C GLY A 63 5.75 14.30 -3.60
N PRO A 64 5.53 13.67 -4.76
CA PRO A 64 4.72 14.27 -5.81
C PRO A 64 3.25 14.49 -5.41
N VAL A 65 2.65 13.61 -4.59
CA VAL A 65 1.30 13.82 -4.04
C VAL A 65 1.27 15.08 -3.15
N GLN A 66 2.25 15.26 -2.27
CA GLN A 66 2.33 16.43 -1.41
C GLN A 66 2.48 17.73 -2.21
N ASN A 67 3.33 17.72 -3.25
CA ASN A 67 3.44 18.86 -4.16
C ASN A 67 2.12 19.17 -4.87
N CYS A 68 1.37 18.13 -5.27
CA CYS A 68 0.05 18.30 -5.87
C CYS A 68 -0.95 18.90 -4.88
N LEU A 69 -0.97 18.44 -3.62
CA LEU A 69 -1.86 18.96 -2.58
C LEU A 69 -1.56 20.44 -2.25
N ASN A 70 -0.28 20.80 -2.15
CA ASN A 70 0.15 22.18 -1.93
C ASN A 70 -0.28 23.08 -3.10
N ALA A 71 -0.18 22.59 -4.34
CA ALA A 71 -0.57 23.35 -5.53
C ALA A 71 -2.08 23.69 -5.57
N ILE A 72 -2.92 22.88 -4.92
CA ILE A 72 -4.38 23.10 -4.85
C ILE A 72 -4.83 23.73 -3.52
N GLY A 73 -3.90 24.12 -2.65
CA GLY A 73 -4.17 24.82 -1.38
C GLY A 73 -4.83 23.97 -0.29
N LEU A 74 -4.71 22.64 -0.39
CA LEU A 74 -5.28 21.69 0.57
C LEU A 74 -4.29 21.29 1.68
N MET A 75 -3.03 21.72 1.58
CA MET A 75 -1.95 21.45 2.53
C MET A 75 -0.92 22.58 2.52
#